data_AF-A0A645GEC0-F1
#
_entry.id   AF-A0A645GEC0-F1
#
_cell.length_a   1.000
_cell.length_b   1.000
_cell.length_c   1.000
_cell.angle_alpha   90.00
_cell.angle_beta   90.00
_cell.angle_gamma   90.00
#
_symmetry.space_group_name_H-M   'P 1'
#
loop_
_entity.id
_entity.type
_entity.pdbx_description
1 polymer ?
#
loop_
_entity_poly.entity_id
_entity_poly.type
_entity_poly.pdbx_seq_one_letter_code
_entity_poly.pdbx_strand_id
1 'polypeptide(L)'
;MGIVPSYNGKVTANFNADTFRIMKSTKHPEEAFTVLSYLLGDASLKLLATYGAMPARLADQPDYLASVESNYAWDPDFQVAVDGVAYADNPSFEAYMPNYLESRDRIVNEFTSLIQTTEGLNMDDEIAKLQADLQAIFDKQK
;
A
#
# COMPACT_ATOMS: atom_id res chain seq x y z
N MET A 1 17.53 -5.08 1.15
CA MET A 1 16.69 -3.89 1.43
C MET A 1 16.99 -3.40 2.85
N GLY A 2 16.58 -2.18 3.22
CA GLY A 2 16.79 -1.66 4.58
C GLY A 2 15.49 -1.67 5.39
N ILE A 3 15.61 -1.79 6.72
CA ILE A 3 14.49 -1.58 7.63
C ILE A 3 13.97 -0.14 7.52
N VAL A 4 12.67 0.07 7.67
CA VAL A 4 12.10 1.42 7.80
C VAL A 4 12.61 2.02 9.13
N PRO A 5 13.16 3.24 9.14
CA PRO A 5 13.62 3.87 10.38
C PRO A 5 12.49 4.00 11.40
N SER A 6 12.78 3.72 12.67
CA SER A 6 11.83 3.96 13.75
C SER A 6 11.70 5.46 14.05
N TYR A 7 10.52 5.87 14.51
CA TYR A 7 10.30 7.18 15.13
C TYR A 7 9.85 7.00 16.58
N ASN A 8 10.54 7.65 17.53
CA ASN A 8 10.28 7.52 18.97
C ASN A 8 10.19 6.06 19.45
N GLY A 9 11.06 5.18 18.93
CA GLY A 9 11.10 3.75 19.29
C GLY A 9 9.98 2.90 18.69
N LYS A 10 9.10 3.49 17.86
CA LYS A 10 8.05 2.77 17.13
C LYS A 10 8.49 2.54 15.69
N VAL A 11 8.46 1.28 15.26
CA VAL A 11 8.63 0.89 13.86
C VAL A 11 7.25 0.77 13.22
N THR A 12 7.13 1.25 11.98
CA THR A 12 5.96 1.06 11.12
C THR A 12 6.45 0.69 9.73
N ALA A 13 5.81 -0.27 9.10
CA ALA A 13 6.01 -0.64 7.71
C ALA A 13 4.74 -0.28 6.94
N ASN A 14 4.91 0.41 5.81
CA ASN A 14 3.82 0.60 4.87
C ASN A 14 3.46 -0.79 4.28
N PHE A 15 2.18 -1.16 4.35
CA PHE A 15 1.69 -2.43 3.81
C PHE A 15 0.56 -2.21 2.80
N ASN A 16 0.83 -2.55 1.53
CA ASN A 16 -0.17 -2.59 0.47
C ASN A 16 -0.76 -3.99 0.32
N ALA A 17 -2.07 -4.06 0.09
CA ALA A 17 -2.75 -5.33 -0.18
C ALA A 17 -3.73 -5.25 -1.36
N ASP A 18 -3.30 -5.78 -2.50
CA ASP A 18 -4.19 -5.92 -3.64
C ASP A 18 -5.11 -7.13 -3.47
N THR A 19 -6.41 -6.91 -3.70
CA THR A 19 -7.43 -7.96 -3.65
C THR A 19 -8.26 -7.95 -4.92
N PHE A 20 -8.59 -9.14 -5.41
CA PHE A 20 -9.54 -9.32 -6.51
C PHE A 20 -10.94 -9.53 -5.93
N ARG A 21 -11.92 -8.78 -6.41
CA ARG A 21 -13.30 -8.80 -5.90
C ARG A 21 -14.30 -9.01 -7.04
N ILE A 22 -15.39 -9.70 -6.73
CA ILE A 22 -16.51 -9.88 -7.65
C ILE A 22 -17.54 -8.77 -7.40
N MET A 23 -17.87 -8.04 -8.46
CA MET A 23 -18.89 -6.99 -8.39
C MET A 23 -20.27 -7.60 -8.17
N LYS A 24 -21.02 -7.08 -7.19
CA LYS A 24 -22.40 -7.52 -6.90
C LYS A 24 -23.33 -7.42 -8.12
N SER A 25 -23.04 -6.53 -9.06
CA SER A 25 -23.83 -6.31 -10.27
C SER A 25 -23.55 -7.30 -11.41
N THR A 26 -22.57 -8.21 -11.26
CA THR A 26 -22.24 -9.19 -12.29
C THR A 26 -23.45 -10.03 -12.68
N LYS A 27 -23.55 -10.37 -13.97
CA LYS A 27 -24.57 -11.30 -14.49
C LYS A 27 -24.08 -12.75 -14.52
N HIS A 28 -22.81 -12.97 -14.21
CA HIS A 28 -22.11 -14.25 -14.27
C HIS A 28 -21.36 -14.52 -12.96
N PRO A 29 -22.07 -14.63 -11.82
CA PRO A 29 -21.41 -14.76 -10.51
C PRO A 29 -20.64 -16.07 -10.35
N GLU A 30 -21.15 -17.19 -10.88
CA GLU A 30 -20.53 -18.50 -10.77
C GLU A 30 -19.27 -18.60 -11.65
N GLU A 31 -19.33 -18.07 -12.86
CA GLU A 31 -18.18 -18.02 -13.77
C GLU A 31 -17.11 -17.05 -13.23
N ALA A 32 -17.52 -15.91 -12.68
CA ALA A 32 -16.61 -14.98 -12.02
C ALA A 32 -15.93 -15.63 -10.79
N PHE A 33 -16.68 -16.41 -9.99
CA PHE A 33 -16.12 -17.15 -8.87
C PHE A 33 -15.15 -18.24 -9.33
N THR A 34 -15.45 -18.93 -10.43
CA THR A 34 -14.56 -19.92 -11.04
C THR A 34 -13.24 -19.28 -11.46
N VAL A 35 -13.28 -18.14 -12.16
CA VAL A 35 -12.08 -17.41 -12.57
C VAL A 35 -11.30 -16.90 -11.36
N LEU A 36 -11.98 -16.30 -10.37
CA LEU A 36 -11.32 -15.82 -9.16
C LEU A 36 -10.64 -16.97 -8.41
N SER A 37 -11.30 -18.12 -8.28
CA SER A 37 -10.72 -19.31 -7.64
C SER A 37 -9.50 -19.82 -8.39
N TYR A 38 -9.53 -19.81 -9.72
CA TYR A 38 -8.37 -20.16 -10.55
C TYR A 38 -7.19 -19.19 -10.33
N LEU A 39 -7.45 -17.88 -10.31
CA LEU A 39 -6.42 -16.86 -10.05
C LEU A 39 -5.83 -16.94 -8.65
N LEU A 40 -6.66 -17.29 -7.66
CA LEU A 40 -6.23 -17.48 -6.28
C LEU A 40 -5.67 -18.88 -6.00
N GLY A 41 -5.78 -19.83 -6.95
CA GLY A 41 -5.34 -21.21 -6.83
C GLY A 41 -4.22 -21.51 -7.82
N ASP A 42 -4.53 -22.34 -8.82
CA ASP A 42 -3.60 -22.88 -9.82
C ASP A 42 -2.78 -21.81 -10.55
N ALA A 43 -3.39 -20.66 -10.88
CA ALA A 43 -2.71 -19.59 -11.60
C ALA A 43 -2.01 -18.56 -10.69
N SER A 44 -2.09 -18.71 -9.38
CA SER A 44 -1.66 -17.68 -8.44
C SER A 44 -0.18 -17.30 -8.61
N LEU A 45 0.74 -18.26 -8.63
CA LEU A 45 2.16 -17.95 -8.79
C LEU A 45 2.48 -17.31 -10.16
N LYS A 46 1.79 -17.74 -11.21
CA LYS A 46 1.94 -17.15 -12.56
C LYS A 46 1.42 -15.71 -12.58
N LEU A 47 0.28 -15.46 -11.96
CA LEU A 47 -0.28 -14.12 -11.80
C LEU A 47 0.70 -13.25 -11.02
N LEU A 48 1.15 -13.69 -9.85
CA LEU A 48 2.03 -12.92 -8.97
C LEU A 48 3.38 -12.61 -9.60
N ALA A 49 3.99 -13.56 -10.31
CA ALA A 49 5.21 -13.33 -11.08
C ALA A 49 5.04 -12.28 -12.19
N THR A 50 3.87 -12.26 -12.85
CA THR A 50 3.57 -11.25 -13.88
C THR A 50 3.24 -9.89 -13.25
N TYR A 51 2.54 -9.90 -12.12
CA TYR A 51 2.07 -8.71 -11.43
C TYR A 51 3.16 -8.02 -10.60
N GLY A 52 4.24 -8.75 -10.26
CA GLY A 52 5.34 -8.24 -9.43
C GLY A 52 5.00 -8.20 -7.94
N ALA A 53 4.04 -9.00 -7.49
CA ALA A 53 3.57 -9.02 -6.10
C ALA A 53 4.03 -10.27 -5.34
N MET A 54 4.23 -10.11 -4.03
CA MET A 54 4.57 -11.20 -3.13
C MET A 54 3.33 -12.06 -2.83
N PRO A 55 3.45 -13.41 -2.78
CA PRO A 55 2.34 -14.27 -2.41
C PRO A 55 1.82 -14.02 -0.98
N ALA A 56 0.50 -13.92 -0.82
CA ALA A 56 -0.14 -13.87 0.49
C ALA A 56 -0.12 -15.24 1.21
N ARG A 57 0.00 -16.34 0.47
CA ARG A 57 0.10 -17.68 1.04
C ARG A 57 1.51 -17.92 1.57
N LEU A 58 1.64 -18.14 2.87
CA LEU A 58 2.93 -18.36 3.54
C LEU A 58 3.73 -19.51 2.92
N ALA A 59 3.07 -20.57 2.47
CA ALA A 59 3.73 -21.72 1.84
C ALA A 59 4.43 -21.38 0.50
N ASP A 60 3.99 -20.32 -0.18
CA ASP A 60 4.52 -19.90 -1.48
C ASP A 60 5.64 -18.85 -1.34
N GLN A 61 5.77 -18.22 -0.17
CA GLN A 61 6.71 -17.11 0.05
C GLN A 61 8.18 -17.53 -0.04
N PRO A 62 8.64 -18.66 0.54
CA PRO A 62 10.07 -19.02 0.49
C PRO A 62 10.61 -19.16 -0.94
N ASP A 63 9.91 -19.88 -1.81
CA ASP A 63 10.32 -20.08 -3.20
C ASP A 63 10.25 -18.77 -3.99
N TYR A 64 9.25 -17.93 -3.72
CA TYR A 64 9.16 -16.60 -4.32
C TYR A 64 10.35 -15.73 -3.92
N LEU A 65 10.68 -15.63 -2.62
CA LEU A 65 11.78 -14.81 -2.14
C LEU A 65 13.12 -15.27 -2.73
N ALA A 66 13.39 -16.57 -2.74
CA ALA A 66 14.58 -17.13 -3.37
C ALA A 66 14.67 -16.76 -4.88
N SER A 67 13.52 -16.77 -5.58
CA SER A 67 13.48 -16.35 -6.98
C SER A 67 13.79 -14.86 -7.16
N VAL A 68 13.32 -14.00 -6.25
CA VAL A 68 13.58 -12.56 -6.27
C VAL A 68 15.03 -12.27 -5.91
N GLU A 69 15.56 -12.89 -4.85
CA GLU A 69 16.95 -12.82 -4.40
C GLU A 69 17.94 -13.11 -5.52
N SER A 70 17.67 -14.15 -6.31
CA SER A 70 18.52 -14.56 -7.43
C SER A 70 18.71 -13.49 -8.51
N ASN A 71 17.84 -12.48 -8.58
CA ASN A 71 17.99 -11.35 -9.51
C ASN A 71 19.07 -10.35 -9.08
N TYR A 72 19.60 -10.47 -7.87
CA TYR A 72 20.51 -9.49 -7.28
C TYR A 72 21.85 -10.14 -6.90
N ALA A 73 22.93 -9.69 -7.54
CA ALA A 73 24.28 -10.21 -7.29
C ALA A 73 24.85 -9.91 -5.88
N TRP A 74 24.19 -9.05 -5.12
CA TRP A 74 24.63 -8.59 -3.79
C TRP A 74 23.92 -9.31 -2.63
N ASP A 75 23.13 -10.34 -2.93
CA ASP A 75 22.46 -11.20 -1.94
C ASP A 75 21.64 -10.43 -0.89
N PRO A 76 20.62 -9.66 -1.33
CA PRO A 76 19.68 -9.01 -0.42
C PRO A 76 18.99 -10.00 0.52
N ASP A 77 18.97 -9.67 1.81
CA ASP A 77 18.01 -10.29 2.72
C ASP A 77 16.60 -9.70 2.46
N PHE A 78 15.71 -10.48 1.83
CA PHE A 78 14.30 -10.12 1.65
C PHE A 78 13.39 -10.64 2.78
N GLN A 79 13.92 -11.38 3.76
CA GLN A 79 13.19 -11.74 4.98
C GLN A 79 12.72 -10.49 5.72
N VAL A 80 13.46 -9.38 5.61
CA VAL A 80 13.05 -8.07 6.13
C VAL A 80 11.66 -7.62 5.64
N ALA A 81 11.24 -7.99 4.43
CA ALA A 81 9.91 -7.68 3.91
C ALA A 81 8.82 -8.50 4.59
N VAL A 82 9.09 -9.78 4.84
CA VAL A 82 8.18 -10.69 5.58
C VAL A 82 8.04 -10.21 7.03
N ASP A 83 9.15 -9.94 7.69
CA ASP A 83 9.18 -9.52 9.10
C ASP A 83 8.51 -8.14 9.28
N GLY A 84 8.62 -7.27 8.27
CA GLY A 84 7.96 -5.98 8.22
C GLY A 84 6.44 -6.04 8.34
N VAL A 85 5.79 -7.15 7.94
CA VAL A 85 4.33 -7.32 8.02
C VAL A 85 3.82 -7.19 9.47
N ALA A 86 4.62 -7.62 10.45
CA ALA A 86 4.27 -7.47 11.88
C ALA A 86 4.19 -6.00 12.32
N TYR A 87 4.74 -5.08 11.53
CA TYR A 87 4.77 -3.64 11.76
C TYR A 87 3.87 -2.88 10.80
N ALA A 88 2.97 -3.56 10.08
CA ALA A 88 2.03 -2.93 9.15
C ALA A 88 1.30 -1.73 9.79
N ASP A 89 1.16 -0.66 9.03
CA ASP A 89 0.53 0.57 9.48
C ASP A 89 -0.96 0.38 9.77
N ASN A 90 -1.40 0.92 10.90
CA ASN A 90 -2.78 0.87 11.36
C ASN A 90 -3.16 2.20 12.05
N PRO A 91 -4.11 2.98 11.51
CA PRO A 91 -4.86 2.73 10.28
C PRO A 91 -3.93 2.69 9.05
N SER A 92 -4.28 1.83 8.09
CA SER A 92 -3.53 1.72 6.83
C SER A 92 -3.65 3.04 6.05
N PHE A 93 -2.58 3.45 5.38
CA PHE A 93 -2.60 4.56 4.45
C PHE A 93 -3.50 4.32 3.22
N GLU A 94 -3.88 3.07 2.94
CA GLU A 94 -4.90 2.69 1.94
C GLU A 94 -6.34 2.75 2.51
N ALA A 95 -6.50 3.13 3.78
CA ALA A 95 -7.81 3.23 4.39
C ALA A 95 -8.70 4.27 3.69
N TYR A 96 -10.01 4.14 3.94
CA TYR A 96 -10.99 5.06 3.40
C TYR A 96 -10.66 6.51 3.77
N MET A 97 -10.67 7.38 2.74
CA MET A 97 -10.48 8.81 2.87
C MET A 97 -11.76 9.54 2.41
N PRO A 98 -12.43 10.31 3.27
CA PRO A 98 -13.58 11.13 2.89
C PRO A 98 -13.24 12.11 1.77
N ASN A 99 -14.18 12.41 0.89
CA ASN A 99 -14.01 13.36 -0.22
C ASN A 99 -12.70 13.18 -1.00
N TYR A 100 -12.36 11.90 -1.25
CA TYR A 100 -11.07 11.39 -1.74
C TYR A 100 -10.39 12.27 -2.80
N LEU A 101 -11.08 12.68 -3.86
CA LEU A 101 -10.47 13.46 -4.94
C LEU A 101 -9.95 14.82 -4.44
N GLU A 102 -10.74 15.52 -3.63
CA GLU A 102 -10.36 16.82 -3.08
C GLU A 102 -9.26 16.67 -2.02
N SER A 103 -9.37 15.67 -1.15
CA SER A 103 -8.33 15.39 -0.16
C SER A 103 -6.99 15.00 -0.81
N ARG A 104 -7.04 14.21 -1.89
CA ARG A 104 -5.85 13.84 -2.66
C ARG A 104 -5.24 15.03 -3.38
N ASP A 105 -6.04 15.93 -3.94
CA ASP A 105 -5.54 17.16 -4.57
C ASP A 105 -4.81 18.04 -3.54
N ARG A 106 -5.46 18.26 -2.38
CA ARG A 106 -4.89 19.04 -1.27
C ARG A 106 -3.56 18.47 -0.74
N ILE A 107 -3.42 17.15 -0.67
CA ILE A 107 -2.19 16.49 -0.18
C ILE A 107 -1.12 16.39 -1.29
N VAL A 108 -1.46 15.75 -2.42
CA VAL A 108 -0.46 15.32 -3.40
C VAL A 108 -0.10 16.41 -4.39
N ASN A 109 -1.02 17.31 -4.71
CA ASN A 109 -0.72 18.41 -5.62
C ASN A 109 -0.30 19.63 -4.82
N GLU A 110 -1.13 20.11 -3.88
CA GLU A 110 -0.89 21.39 -3.22
C GLU A 110 0.21 21.30 -2.14
N PHE A 111 0.04 20.43 -1.14
CA PHE A 111 1.01 20.33 -0.03
C PHE A 111 2.37 19.82 -0.52
N THR A 112 2.39 18.79 -1.36
CA THR A 112 3.64 18.27 -1.91
C THR A 112 4.36 19.31 -2.77
N SER A 113 3.64 20.09 -3.59
CA SER A 113 4.26 21.17 -4.36
C SER A 113 4.83 22.26 -3.45
N LEU A 114 4.11 22.64 -2.39
CA LEU A 114 4.57 23.62 -1.40
C LEU A 114 5.93 23.20 -0.80
N ILE A 115 6.02 21.98 -0.26
CA ILE A 115 7.25 21.48 0.39
C ILE A 115 8.42 21.30 -0.58
N GLN A 116 8.14 21.11 -1.88
CA GLN A 116 9.18 20.94 -2.90
C GLN A 116 9.66 22.26 -3.50
N THR A 117 8.87 23.34 -3.40
CA THR A 117 9.15 24.59 -4.13
C THR A 117 9.39 25.79 -3.23
N THR A 118 9.14 25.68 -1.93
CA THR A 118 9.25 26.79 -0.97
C THR A 118 10.30 26.51 0.10
N GLU A 119 11.31 27.37 0.17
CA GLU A 119 12.33 27.32 1.22
C GLU A 119 11.82 27.96 2.52
N GLY A 120 12.34 27.50 3.66
CA GLY A 120 12.12 28.16 4.95
C GLY A 120 10.73 27.94 5.56
N LEU A 121 9.99 26.94 5.09
CA LEU A 121 8.70 26.57 5.67
C LEU A 121 8.86 26.14 7.13
N ASN A 122 7.93 26.59 7.98
CA ASN A 122 7.72 25.98 9.28
C ASN A 122 6.82 24.76 9.12
N MET A 123 7.40 23.56 9.16
CA MET A 123 6.66 22.32 8.92
C MET A 123 5.56 22.06 9.95
N ASP A 124 5.72 22.49 11.20
CA ASP A 124 4.67 22.31 12.21
C ASP A 124 3.43 23.14 11.87
N ASP A 125 3.62 24.38 11.42
CA ASP A 125 2.52 25.27 11.01
C ASP A 125 1.84 24.75 9.74
N GLU A 126 2.62 24.31 8.74
CA GLU A 126 2.07 23.81 7.47
C GLU A 126 1.34 22.48 7.63
N ILE A 127 1.80 21.61 8.54
CA ILE A 127 1.09 20.36 8.89
C ILE A 127 -0.21 20.69 9.65
N ALA A 128 -0.18 21.61 10.62
CA ALA A 128 -1.38 22.04 11.33
C ALA A 128 -2.43 22.63 10.38
N LYS A 129 -1.99 23.42 9.41
CA LYS A 129 -2.85 23.95 8.34
C LYS A 129 -3.41 22.83 7.45
N LEU A 130 -2.56 21.89 7.00
CA LEU A 130 -3.01 20.74 6.22
C LEU A 130 -4.08 19.93 6.96
N GLN A 131 -3.89 19.69 8.27
CA GLN A 131 -4.88 18.98 9.10
C GLN A 131 -6.22 19.72 9.17
N ALA A 132 -6.19 21.04 9.37
CA ALA A 132 -7.40 21.86 9.41
C ALA A 132 -8.14 21.86 8.05
N ASP A 133 -7.40 22.00 6.95
CA ASP A 133 -7.97 21.96 5.60
C ASP A 133 -8.60 20.60 5.30
N LEU A 134 -7.90 19.51 5.64
CA LEU A 134 -8.43 18.15 5.47
C LEU A 134 -9.67 17.89 6.33
N GLN A 135 -9.70 18.39 7.56
CA GLN A 135 -10.90 18.29 8.41
C GLN A 135 -12.09 19.01 7.76
N ALA A 136 -11.89 20.23 7.25
CA ALA A 136 -12.93 20.97 6.55
C ALA A 136 -13.39 20.24 5.27
N ILE A 137 -12.47 19.62 4.52
CA ILE A 137 -12.81 18.78 3.37
C ILE A 137 -13.62 17.56 3.81
N PHE A 138 -13.22 16.87 4.87
CA PHE A 138 -13.89 15.68 5.36
C PHE A 138 -15.30 15.95 5.89
N ASP A 139 -15.54 17.12 6.48
CA ASP A 139 -16.82 17.53 7.04
C ASP A 139 -17.87 17.94 5.99
N LYS A 140 -17.48 18.07 4.71
CA LYS A 140 -18.45 18.32 3.62
C LYS A 140 -19.41 17.15 3.50
N GLN A 141 -20.71 17.42 3.61
CA GLN A 141 -21.77 16.44 3.41
C GLN A 141 -21.71 15.89 1.98
N LYS A 142 -21.90 14.57 1.85
CA LYS A 142 -22.07 13.90 0.55
C LYS A 142 -23.50 14.03 0.03
#